data_AF-A0A518CX05-F1
#
_entry.id   AF-A0A518CX05-F1
#
_cell.length_a   1.000
_cell.length_b   1.000
_cell.length_c   1.000
_cell.angle_alpha   90.00
_cell.angle_beta   90.00
_cell.angle_gamma   90.00
#
_symmetry.space_group_name_H-M   'P 1'
#
loop_
_entity.id
_entity.type
_entity.pdbx_description
1 polymer ?
#
loop_
_entity_poly.entity_id
_entity_poly.type
_entity_poly.pdbx_seq_one_letter_code
_entity_poly.pdbx_strand_id
1 'polypeptide(L)'
;MIRYFRRLLGSALSRSRQSEVDAAETSDESPRDNACIYFADPSLIGSRVFDRLSELVEYEGLSDERGFATGVLFTLEPGTVRMTFMPSHDIEQHLRDFEAFVQDAHGGEDDKVYIRARIRAARVVAGCVIEPGFDDDGIIATFLFRLSSEWNGMLFGGSDLYDSDGTELLSFGPASE
;
A
#
# COMPACT_ATOMS: atom_id res chain seq x y z
N MET A 1 -4.64 -15.43 -10.80
CA MET A 1 -3.66 -14.72 -9.97
C MET A 1 -2.36 -14.38 -10.73
N ILE A 2 -1.70 -15.31 -11.44
CA ILE A 2 -0.43 -15.07 -12.16
C ILE A 2 -0.50 -14.02 -13.31
N ARG A 3 -1.67 -13.70 -13.87
CA ARG A 3 -1.80 -12.76 -15.01
C ARG A 3 -1.79 -11.27 -14.62
N TYR A 4 -2.07 -10.92 -13.35
CA TYR A 4 -2.13 -9.53 -12.91
C TYR A 4 -0.75 -8.92 -12.63
N PHE A 5 0.22 -9.75 -12.22
CA PHE A 5 1.58 -9.32 -11.83
C PHE A 5 2.40 -8.68 -12.97
N ARG A 6 2.15 -9.07 -14.22
CA ARG A 6 2.88 -8.48 -15.38
C ARG A 6 2.53 -7.01 -15.62
N ARG A 7 1.40 -6.51 -15.11
CA ARG A 7 0.95 -5.13 -15.34
C ARG A 7 1.61 -4.13 -14.39
N LEU A 8 1.83 -4.53 -13.14
CA LEU A 8 2.56 -3.72 -12.14
C LEU A 8 4.05 -3.55 -12.52
N LEU A 9 4.68 -4.60 -13.06
CA LEU A 9 6.06 -4.51 -13.56
C LEU A 9 6.15 -3.75 -14.90
N GLY A 10 5.10 -3.81 -15.73
CA GLY A 10 5.08 -3.12 -17.03
C GLY A 10 5.08 -1.60 -16.94
N SER A 11 4.43 -1.01 -15.92
CA SER A 11 4.40 0.44 -15.72
C SER A 11 5.69 0.98 -15.10
N ALA A 12 6.37 0.19 -14.25
CA ALA A 12 7.68 0.53 -13.69
C ALA A 12 8.80 0.46 -14.74
N LEU A 13 8.76 -0.52 -15.64
CA LEU A 13 9.79 -0.71 -16.66
C LEU A 13 9.73 0.28 -17.84
N SER A 14 8.59 0.97 -18.04
CA SER A 14 8.43 1.88 -19.18
C SER A 14 9.05 3.28 -18.97
N ARG A 15 9.55 3.61 -17.77
CA ARG A 15 10.19 4.92 -17.49
C ARG A 15 11.71 4.94 -17.68
N SER A 16 12.32 3.82 -18.07
CA SER A 16 13.78 3.68 -18.14
C SER A 16 14.45 4.22 -19.43
N ARG A 17 13.70 4.69 -20.44
CA ARG A 17 14.32 5.14 -21.71
C ARG A 17 13.66 6.37 -22.33
N GLN A 18 14.02 7.57 -21.87
CA GLN A 18 14.28 8.74 -22.74
C GLN A 18 14.86 9.94 -21.97
N SER A 19 16.18 10.16 -22.19
CA SER A 19 17.05 11.36 -22.08
C SER A 19 16.88 12.33 -20.88
N GLU A 20 17.82 12.43 -19.94
CA GLU A 20 19.12 13.15 -20.04
C GLU A 20 19.02 14.55 -20.66
N VAL A 21 18.81 15.59 -19.82
CA VAL A 21 19.51 16.89 -19.87
C VAL A 21 19.52 17.52 -18.45
N ASP A 22 20.72 17.74 -17.92
CA ASP A 22 21.15 18.69 -16.87
C ASP A 22 20.30 18.93 -15.61
N ALA A 23 20.76 18.39 -14.46
CA ALA A 23 21.19 19.19 -13.28
C ALA A 23 21.60 18.27 -12.13
N ALA A 24 22.76 18.58 -11.55
CA ALA A 24 23.37 17.88 -10.42
C ALA A 24 22.62 18.15 -9.11
N GLU A 25 22.20 17.07 -8.45
CA GLU A 25 22.09 16.83 -7.00
C GLU A 25 21.18 15.60 -6.84
N THR A 26 21.74 14.40 -7.01
CA THR A 26 21.00 13.17 -6.70
C THR A 26 21.61 12.55 -5.47
N SER A 27 20.95 12.80 -4.35
CA SER A 27 21.00 11.98 -3.16
C SER A 27 20.96 10.50 -3.54
N ASP A 28 21.79 9.71 -2.88
CA ASP A 28 21.79 8.25 -2.89
C ASP A 28 20.51 7.72 -2.21
N GLU A 29 19.34 8.11 -2.72
CA GLU A 29 18.08 7.49 -2.37
C GLU A 29 17.93 6.29 -3.30
N SER A 30 18.31 5.12 -2.79
CA SER A 30 17.80 3.86 -3.32
C SER A 30 16.30 4.00 -3.58
N PRO A 31 15.75 3.45 -4.67
CA PRO A 31 14.32 3.55 -4.94
C PRO A 31 13.54 3.09 -3.71
N ARG A 32 12.51 3.85 -3.34
CA ARG A 32 11.60 3.50 -2.25
C ARG A 32 10.20 3.61 -2.80
N ASP A 33 9.44 2.54 -2.65
CA ASP A 33 8.03 2.52 -3.01
C ASP A 33 7.16 2.68 -1.77
N ASN A 34 5.93 3.16 -1.98
CA ASN A 34 4.98 3.39 -0.91
C ASN A 34 3.66 2.68 -1.20
N ALA A 35 3.03 2.22 -0.15
CA ALA A 35 1.66 1.71 -0.17
C ALA A 35 0.92 2.13 1.10
N CYS A 36 -0.39 1.96 1.13
CA CYS A 36 -1.22 2.26 2.29
C CYS A 36 -2.36 1.24 2.39
N ILE A 37 -2.59 0.69 3.59
CA ILE A 37 -3.69 -0.24 3.87
C ILE A 37 -4.73 0.46 4.75
N TYR A 38 -6.00 0.34 4.36
CA TYR A 38 -7.15 0.92 5.06
C TYR A 38 -8.07 -0.20 5.56
N PHE A 39 -8.31 -0.27 6.87
CA PHE A 39 -9.16 -1.34 7.43
C PHE A 39 -9.96 -0.87 8.64
N ALA A 40 -11.03 -1.60 8.94
CA ALA A 40 -12.04 -1.19 9.92
C ALA A 40 -11.75 -1.67 11.35
N ASP A 41 -11.08 -2.81 11.51
CA ASP A 41 -10.93 -3.46 12.82
C ASP A 41 -9.46 -3.45 13.31
N PRO A 42 -9.12 -2.59 14.29
CA PRO A 42 -7.77 -2.53 14.85
C PRO A 42 -7.37 -3.79 15.61
N SER A 43 -8.32 -4.65 16.03
CA SER A 43 -8.01 -5.91 16.74
C SER A 43 -7.28 -6.93 15.86
N LEU A 44 -7.25 -6.71 14.55
CA LEU A 44 -6.53 -7.54 13.59
C LEU A 44 -5.01 -7.28 13.61
N ILE A 45 -4.56 -6.16 14.19
CA ILE A 45 -3.14 -5.85 14.40
C ILE A 45 -2.58 -6.77 15.48
N GLY A 46 -1.54 -7.55 15.15
CA GLY A 46 -0.91 -8.47 16.12
C GLY A 46 -1.68 -9.78 16.36
N SER A 47 -2.72 -10.05 15.56
CA SER A 47 -3.30 -11.38 15.49
C SER A 47 -2.28 -12.39 14.94
N ARG A 48 -2.57 -13.70 15.03
CA ARG A 48 -1.82 -14.79 14.36
C ARG A 48 -1.84 -14.68 12.82
N VAL A 49 -2.14 -13.51 12.25
CA VAL A 49 -2.06 -13.21 10.83
C VAL A 49 -0.62 -13.29 10.36
N PHE A 50 0.35 -12.69 11.07
CA PHE A 50 1.75 -12.67 10.63
C PHE A 50 2.33 -14.08 10.51
N ASP A 51 2.00 -14.97 11.45
CA ASP A 51 2.42 -16.38 11.43
C ASP A 51 1.86 -17.18 10.24
N ARG A 52 0.85 -16.65 9.53
CA ARG A 52 0.24 -17.27 8.35
C ARG A 52 0.78 -16.74 7.03
N LEU A 53 1.63 -15.71 7.05
CA LEU A 53 2.23 -15.11 5.86
C LEU A 53 3.55 -15.81 5.55
N SER A 54 3.54 -16.69 4.56
CA SER A 54 4.71 -17.51 4.17
C SER A 54 5.88 -16.68 3.63
N GLU A 55 5.61 -15.46 3.17
CA GLU A 55 6.60 -14.52 2.63
C GLU A 55 7.44 -13.84 3.73
N LEU A 56 6.99 -13.92 4.98
CA LEU A 56 7.60 -13.23 6.11
C LEU A 56 8.76 -14.05 6.69
N VAL A 57 9.93 -13.42 6.80
CA VAL A 57 11.09 -14.01 7.49
C VAL A 57 11.03 -13.69 8.98
N GLU A 58 10.81 -12.42 9.31
CA GLU A 58 10.71 -11.92 10.69
C GLU A 58 9.91 -10.61 10.74
N TYR A 59 9.44 -10.25 11.93
CA TYR A 59 8.80 -8.97 12.18
C TYR A 59 9.19 -8.39 13.54
N GLU A 60 9.25 -7.07 13.61
CA GLU A 60 9.55 -6.31 14.83
C GLU A 60 8.48 -5.23 15.06
N GLY A 61 7.93 -5.16 16.26
CA GLY A 61 7.01 -4.08 16.63
C GLY A 61 7.76 -2.76 16.83
N LEU A 62 7.27 -1.69 16.22
CA LEU A 62 7.82 -0.34 16.37
C LEU A 62 7.05 0.41 17.47
N SER A 63 7.77 1.22 18.25
CA SER A 63 7.17 2.06 19.30
C SER A 63 7.79 3.46 19.32
N ASP A 64 7.03 4.44 19.78
CA ASP A 64 7.57 5.78 20.05
C ASP A 64 8.39 5.82 21.36
N GLU A 65 8.98 6.98 21.66
CA GLU A 65 9.76 7.21 22.90
C GLU A 65 8.96 6.99 24.19
N ARG A 66 7.63 6.99 24.10
CA ARG A 66 6.71 6.78 25.23
C ARG A 66 6.24 5.32 25.32
N GLY A 67 6.71 4.45 24.41
CA GLY A 67 6.38 3.03 24.37
C GLY A 67 5.03 2.71 23.73
N PHE A 68 4.40 3.65 23.02
CA PHE A 68 3.18 3.36 22.27
C PHE A 68 3.53 2.68 20.95
N ALA A 69 2.79 1.62 20.60
CA ALA A 69 2.97 0.93 19.33
C ALA A 69 2.64 1.86 18.15
N THR A 70 3.62 2.09 17.29
CA THR A 70 3.52 3.00 16.13
C THR A 70 3.51 2.27 14.80
N GLY A 71 3.86 0.98 14.78
CA GLY A 71 4.01 0.26 13.53
C GLY A 71 4.63 -1.11 13.69
N VAL A 72 5.00 -1.69 12.55
CA VAL A 72 5.69 -2.99 12.46
C VAL A 72 6.71 -2.89 11.32
N LEU A 73 7.92 -3.36 11.57
CA LEU A 73 8.91 -3.62 10.52
C LEU A 73 8.82 -5.09 10.13
N PHE A 74 8.58 -5.37 8.85
CA PHE A 74 8.57 -6.71 8.29
C PHE A 74 9.84 -6.91 7.45
N THR A 75 10.55 -8.02 7.69
CA THR A 75 11.65 -8.47 6.85
C THR A 75 11.17 -9.63 5.99
N LEU A 76 11.38 -9.50 4.68
CA LEU A 76 11.12 -10.52 3.67
C LEU A 76 12.45 -10.86 2.99
N GLU A 77 12.51 -11.98 2.24
CA GLU A 77 13.71 -12.32 1.47
C GLU A 77 14.22 -11.20 0.54
N PRO A 78 13.37 -10.49 -0.24
CA PRO A 78 13.84 -9.47 -1.17
C PRO A 78 14.05 -8.08 -0.56
N GLY A 79 13.61 -7.83 0.69
CA GLY A 79 13.66 -6.48 1.25
C GLY A 79 12.84 -6.31 2.53
N THR A 80 12.61 -5.06 2.90
CA THR A 80 11.87 -4.69 4.11
C THR A 80 10.65 -3.85 3.81
N VAL A 81 9.61 -4.03 4.62
CA VAL A 81 8.41 -3.20 4.61
C VAL A 81 8.24 -2.59 5.99
N ARG A 82 8.42 -1.28 6.10
CA ARG A 82 8.16 -0.52 7.32
C ARG A 82 6.73 -0.01 7.29
N MET A 83 5.87 -0.59 8.12
CA MET A 83 4.49 -0.17 8.29
C MET A 83 4.36 0.77 9.48
N THR A 84 3.71 1.92 9.30
CA THR A 84 3.43 2.90 10.35
C THR A 84 1.93 3.17 10.42
N PHE A 85 1.37 3.14 11.64
CA PHE A 85 -0.03 3.47 11.88
C PHE A 85 -0.20 4.99 12.00
N MET A 86 -1.14 5.52 11.24
CA MET A 86 -1.50 6.93 11.32
C MET A 86 -2.05 7.26 12.73
N PRO A 87 -1.61 8.36 13.36
CA PRO A 87 -2.17 8.81 14.62
C PRO A 87 -3.67 9.05 14.51
N SER A 88 -4.44 8.64 15.53
CA SER A 88 -5.91 8.68 15.46
C SER A 88 -6.50 10.08 15.21
N HIS A 89 -5.78 11.15 15.57
CA HIS A 89 -6.23 12.52 15.35
C HIS A 89 -6.10 12.98 13.89
N ASP A 90 -5.27 12.31 13.08
CA ASP A 90 -5.09 12.63 11.67
C ASP A 90 -6.01 11.80 10.74
N ILE A 91 -6.47 10.63 11.22
CA ILE A 91 -7.26 9.68 10.42
C ILE A 91 -8.52 10.33 9.83
N GLU A 92 -9.27 11.10 10.62
CA GLU A 92 -10.55 11.67 10.16
C GLU A 92 -10.35 12.64 9.00
N GLN A 93 -9.31 13.48 9.07
CA GLN A 93 -8.99 14.41 7.99
C GLN A 93 -8.47 13.67 6.75
N HIS A 94 -7.56 12.71 6.95
CA HIS A 94 -7.02 11.90 5.86
C HIS A 94 -8.11 11.16 5.07
N LEU A 95 -9.06 10.53 5.77
CA LEU A 95 -10.16 9.80 5.12
C LEU A 95 -11.12 10.74 4.38
N ARG A 96 -11.34 11.97 4.86
CA ARG A 96 -12.12 12.98 4.12
C ARG A 96 -11.43 13.38 2.81
N ASP A 97 -10.13 13.65 2.88
CA ASP A 97 -9.36 14.05 1.70
C ASP A 97 -9.28 12.90 0.69
N PHE A 98 -9.16 11.67 1.18
CA PHE A 98 -9.20 10.48 0.33
C PHE A 98 -10.58 10.26 -0.31
N GLU A 99 -11.67 10.51 0.43
CA GLU A 99 -13.04 10.44 -0.11
C GLU A 99 -13.24 11.47 -1.23
N ALA A 100 -12.75 12.70 -1.04
CA ALA A 100 -12.80 13.76 -2.06
C ALA A 100 -11.97 13.38 -3.30
N PHE A 101 -10.77 12.84 -3.11
CA PHE A 101 -9.93 12.34 -4.19
C PHE A 101 -10.63 11.25 -5.03
N VAL A 102 -11.29 10.29 -4.39
CA VAL A 102 -12.06 9.24 -5.07
C VAL A 102 -13.28 9.80 -5.82
N GLN A 103 -13.92 10.85 -5.29
CA GLN A 103 -15.05 11.50 -5.95
C GLN A 103 -14.64 12.07 -7.31
N ASP A 104 -13.46 12.67 -7.38
CA ASP A 104 -12.92 13.32 -8.58
C ASP A 104 -12.23 12.35 -9.56
N ALA A 105 -11.97 11.12 -9.14
CA ALA A 105 -11.33 10.10 -9.98
C ALA A 105 -12.18 9.72 -11.22
N HIS A 106 -11.55 9.25 -12.29
CA HIS A 106 -12.28 8.65 -13.40
C HIS A 106 -12.77 7.24 -13.01
N GLY A 107 -14.04 6.92 -13.24
CA GLY A 107 -14.62 5.62 -12.88
C GLY A 107 -16.15 5.62 -12.87
N GLY A 108 -16.75 4.45 -12.74
CA GLY A 108 -18.20 4.29 -12.59
C GLY A 108 -18.70 4.82 -11.25
N GLU A 109 -19.90 5.42 -11.23
CA GLU A 109 -20.47 5.98 -9.99
C GLU A 109 -20.73 4.90 -8.92
N ASP A 110 -21.15 3.70 -9.33
CA ASP A 110 -21.39 2.59 -8.40
C ASP A 110 -20.10 2.14 -7.69
N ASP A 111 -18.98 2.07 -8.42
CA ASP A 111 -17.67 1.75 -7.86
C ASP A 111 -17.21 2.82 -6.88
N LYS A 112 -17.39 4.11 -7.22
CA LYS A 112 -17.09 5.23 -6.32
C LYS A 112 -17.92 5.18 -5.05
N VAL A 113 -19.22 4.89 -5.16
CA VAL A 113 -20.11 4.74 -3.99
C VAL A 113 -19.61 3.62 -3.08
N TYR A 114 -19.25 2.47 -3.66
CA TYR A 114 -18.68 1.34 -2.91
C TYR A 114 -17.38 1.73 -2.19
N ILE A 115 -16.43 2.33 -2.90
CA ILE A 115 -15.14 2.74 -2.35
C ILE A 115 -15.32 3.74 -1.21
N ARG A 116 -16.16 4.76 -1.41
CA ARG A 116 -16.44 5.77 -0.35
C ARG A 116 -17.06 5.12 0.88
N ALA A 117 -17.93 4.12 0.71
CA ALA A 117 -18.48 3.37 1.84
C ALA A 117 -17.38 2.62 2.62
N ARG A 118 -16.43 2.00 1.92
CA ARG A 118 -15.26 1.33 2.52
C ARG A 118 -14.34 2.33 3.23
N ILE A 119 -14.06 3.50 2.63
CA ILE A 119 -13.26 4.59 3.25
C ILE A 119 -13.89 5.02 4.58
N ARG A 120 -15.21 5.28 4.60
CA ARG A 120 -15.92 5.70 5.82
C ARG A 120 -15.94 4.65 6.92
N ALA A 121 -15.86 3.37 6.55
CA ALA A 121 -15.77 2.26 7.48
C ALA A 121 -14.35 2.09 8.07
N ALA A 122 -13.32 2.63 7.43
CA ALA A 122 -11.95 2.52 7.91
C ALA A 122 -11.79 3.22 9.28
N ARG A 123 -11.01 2.57 10.14
CA ARG A 123 -10.62 3.07 11.47
C ARG A 123 -9.12 3.06 11.68
N VAL A 124 -8.40 2.36 10.82
CA VAL A 124 -6.94 2.31 10.80
C VAL A 124 -6.45 2.61 9.39
N VAL A 125 -5.39 3.43 9.33
CA VAL A 125 -4.64 3.74 8.13
C VAL A 125 -3.19 3.34 8.40
N ALA A 126 -2.67 2.40 7.63
CA ALA A 126 -1.32 1.88 7.78
C ALA A 126 -0.50 2.22 6.54
N GLY A 127 0.40 3.20 6.65
CA GLY A 127 1.34 3.57 5.60
C GLY A 127 2.52 2.61 5.57
N CYS A 128 2.93 2.19 4.39
CA CYS A 128 4.02 1.25 4.16
C CYS A 128 5.11 1.91 3.33
N VAL A 129 6.34 1.92 3.85
CA VAL A 129 7.55 2.25 3.10
C VAL A 129 8.27 0.95 2.76
N ILE A 130 8.57 0.77 1.47
CA ILE A 130 9.14 -0.45 0.92
C ILE A 130 10.58 -0.16 0.48
N GLU A 131 11.54 -0.90 1.02
CA GLU A 131 12.97 -0.72 0.73
C GLU A 131 13.56 -2.06 0.25
N PRO A 132 14.19 -2.12 -0.95
CA PRO A 132 14.49 -1.03 -1.90
C PRO A 132 13.37 -0.76 -2.94
N GLY A 133 12.11 -1.01 -2.60
CA GLY A 133 10.97 -0.95 -3.53
C GLY A 133 10.40 -2.32 -3.84
N PHE A 134 9.44 -2.40 -4.76
CA PHE A 134 8.85 -3.67 -5.17
C PHE A 134 9.86 -4.57 -5.89
N ASP A 135 9.85 -5.86 -5.56
CA ASP A 135 10.71 -6.86 -6.19
C ASP A 135 10.12 -7.39 -7.50
N ASP A 136 11.01 -7.80 -8.42
CA ASP A 136 10.62 -8.33 -9.74
C ASP A 136 9.82 -9.65 -9.64
N ASP A 137 10.03 -10.43 -8.57
CA ASP A 137 9.33 -11.69 -8.32
C ASP A 137 7.92 -11.48 -7.70
N GLY A 138 7.59 -10.25 -7.31
CA GLY A 138 6.29 -9.85 -6.77
C GLY A 138 6.00 -10.37 -5.36
N ILE A 139 7.02 -10.75 -4.59
CA ILE A 139 6.91 -11.26 -3.22
C ILE A 139 6.35 -10.18 -2.29
N ILE A 140 6.88 -8.96 -2.34
CA ILE A 140 6.43 -7.83 -1.51
C ILE A 140 4.99 -7.45 -1.86
N ALA A 141 4.66 -7.40 -3.15
CA ALA A 141 3.29 -7.15 -3.59
C ALA A 141 2.35 -8.24 -3.06
N THR A 142 2.72 -9.52 -3.19
CA THR A 142 1.94 -10.66 -2.70
C THR A 142 1.73 -10.57 -1.19
N PHE A 143 2.77 -10.24 -0.43
CA PHE A 143 2.69 -10.00 1.01
C PHE A 143 1.67 -8.90 1.35
N LEU A 144 1.76 -7.73 0.71
CA LEU A 144 0.84 -6.62 0.97
C LEU A 144 -0.62 -6.97 0.63
N PHE A 145 -0.85 -7.65 -0.50
CA PHE A 145 -2.19 -8.12 -0.87
C PHE A 145 -2.74 -9.10 0.15
N ARG A 146 -1.95 -10.12 0.53
CA ARG A 146 -2.37 -11.10 1.54
C ARG A 146 -2.65 -10.45 2.89
N LEU A 147 -1.78 -9.56 3.33
CA LEU A 147 -1.94 -8.83 4.57
C LEU A 147 -3.22 -7.97 4.55
N SER A 148 -3.46 -7.23 3.47
CA SER A 148 -4.70 -6.46 3.30
C SER A 148 -5.95 -7.35 3.30
N SER A 149 -5.86 -8.54 2.69
CA SER A 149 -6.95 -9.52 2.64
C SER A 149 -7.30 -10.07 4.02
N GLU A 150 -6.30 -10.47 4.80
CA GLU A 150 -6.46 -10.94 6.17
C GLU A 150 -7.08 -9.88 7.09
N TRP A 151 -6.88 -8.60 6.77
CA TRP A 151 -7.49 -7.48 7.48
C TRP A 151 -8.82 -7.01 6.92
N ASN A 152 -9.32 -7.66 5.87
CA ASN A 152 -10.45 -7.20 5.07
C ASN A 152 -10.32 -5.71 4.70
N GLY A 153 -9.10 -5.28 4.39
CA GLY A 153 -8.74 -3.91 4.10
C GLY A 153 -8.65 -3.62 2.61
N MET A 154 -8.66 -2.34 2.25
CA MET A 154 -8.28 -1.87 0.93
C MET A 154 -6.78 -1.59 0.89
N LEU A 155 -6.14 -1.91 -0.23
CA LEU A 155 -4.73 -1.62 -0.48
C LEU A 155 -4.62 -0.54 -1.55
N PHE A 156 -3.99 0.57 -1.20
CA PHE A 156 -3.58 1.60 -2.15
C PHE A 156 -2.08 1.47 -2.39
N GLY A 157 -1.65 1.21 -3.62
CA GLY A 157 -0.25 1.00 -3.96
C GLY A 157 0.05 1.47 -5.37
N GLY A 158 1.19 2.16 -5.55
CA GLY A 158 1.54 2.77 -6.83
C GLY A 158 0.51 3.82 -7.25
N SER A 159 -0.29 3.51 -8.27
CA SER A 159 -1.37 4.37 -8.76
C SER A 159 -2.72 3.67 -8.77
N ASP A 160 -2.90 2.61 -7.99
CA ASP A 160 -4.10 1.78 -8.03
C ASP A 160 -4.64 1.52 -6.62
N LEU A 161 -5.96 1.41 -6.51
CA LEU A 161 -6.68 1.03 -5.30
C LEU A 161 -7.30 -0.34 -5.50
N TYR A 162 -7.07 -1.24 -4.56
CA TYR A 162 -7.56 -2.61 -4.59
C TYR A 162 -8.41 -2.91 -3.36
N ASP A 163 -9.37 -3.81 -3.53
CA ASP A 163 -10.15 -4.37 -2.42
C ASP A 163 -9.42 -5.55 -1.75
N SER A 164 -10.00 -6.05 -0.67
CA SER A 164 -9.46 -7.14 0.15
C SER A 164 -9.34 -8.48 -0.57
N ASP A 165 -10.03 -8.68 -1.69
CA ASP A 165 -9.90 -9.88 -2.53
C ASP A 165 -8.89 -9.69 -3.68
N GLY A 166 -8.25 -8.52 -3.76
CA GLY A 166 -7.33 -8.13 -4.81
C GLY A 166 -8.00 -7.59 -6.07
N THR A 167 -9.33 -7.40 -6.07
CA THR A 167 -10.04 -6.73 -7.16
C THR A 167 -9.61 -5.27 -7.24
N GLU A 168 -9.20 -4.82 -8.43
CA GLU A 168 -8.91 -3.41 -8.69
C GLU A 168 -10.22 -2.62 -8.62
N LEU A 169 -10.26 -1.61 -7.75
CA LEU A 169 -11.39 -0.72 -7.55
C LEU A 169 -11.25 0.55 -8.39
N LEU A 170 -10.04 1.12 -8.44
CA LEU A 170 -9.70 2.31 -9.23
C LEU A 170 -8.25 2.26 -9.69
N SER A 171 -8.02 2.78 -10.90
CA SER A 171 -6.69 3.11 -11.40
C SER A 171 -6.59 4.61 -11.62
N PHE A 172 -5.54 5.21 -11.06
CA PHE A 172 -5.19 6.63 -11.15
C PHE A 172 -4.02 6.87 -12.11
N GLY A 173 -3.48 5.82 -12.73
CA GLY A 173 -2.47 5.92 -13.78
C GLY A 173 -3.06 6.46 -15.10
N PRO A 174 -2.20 6.85 -16.07
CA PRO A 174 -2.69 7.19 -17.41
C PRO A 174 -3.47 6.00 -17.96
N ALA A 175 -4.69 6.26 -18.45
CA ALA A 175 -5.48 5.25 -19.13
C ALA A 175 -4.61 4.60 -20.20
N SER A 176 -4.43 3.29 -20.13
CA SER A 176 -3.80 2.55 -21.22
C SER A 176 -4.76 2.64 -22.40
N GLU A 177 -4.46 3.51 -23.38
CA GLU A 177 -5.14 3.55 -24.68
C GLU A 177 -5.02 2.21 -25.43
#